data_AF-A0A0D0AZZ8-F1
#
_entry.id   AF-A0A0D0AZZ8-F1
#
_cell.length_a   1.000
_cell.length_b   1.000
_cell.length_c   1.000
_cell.angle_alpha   90.00
_cell.angle_beta   90.00
_cell.angle_gamma   90.00
#
_symmetry.space_group_name_H-M   'P 1'
#
loop_
_entity.id
_entity.type
_entity.pdbx_description
1 polymer ?
#
loop_
_entity_poly.entity_id
_entity_poly.type
_entity_poly.pdbx_seq_one_letter_code
_entity_poly.pdbx_strand_id
1 'polypeptide(L)'
;MGHCADLSRRQIVAYVEVVSAAALLFDFCITLGSEVRWTWGRKWGFVRIAFVISRYVPIANVAMYLYYTIESIHRGIPNPGMFIAVNGIINTLGSAAADALLIARTYVFCRGEKRILIAISVFGMTISVAMLTIICIVASKSTNPKCGVWQGQQGIIYGLHTIFQFVLMSLTLYKRYKYYRRENGLLVATIYRDGVFYMLCMTLLSVTNWIAMHIHLLSFARHFYGAGPQTVVRSVLASRILFNLRAANESQDVIKTRQVASGMIFAQRIQTASCVDHLELWDNADL
;
A
#
# COMPACT_ATOMS: atom_id res chain seq x y z
N MET A 1 -40.25 -8.63 11.18
CA MET A 1 -39.21 -7.62 11.49
C MET A 1 -37.80 -8.00 11.01
N GLY A 2 -37.38 -9.28 10.98
CA GLY A 2 -36.06 -9.67 10.49
C GLY A 2 -35.77 -9.38 9.00
N HIS A 3 -36.76 -9.56 8.11
CA HIS A 3 -36.59 -9.39 6.66
C HIS A 3 -36.25 -7.95 6.22
N CYS A 4 -36.79 -6.92 6.89
CA CYS A 4 -36.46 -5.53 6.57
C CYS A 4 -35.06 -5.13 7.06
N ALA A 5 -34.60 -5.68 8.18
CA ALA A 5 -33.25 -5.45 8.69
C ALA A 5 -32.17 -6.07 7.79
N ASP A 6 -32.48 -7.20 7.13
CA ASP A 6 -31.58 -7.83 6.17
C ASP A 6 -31.50 -7.06 4.85
N LEU A 7 -32.61 -6.48 4.38
CA LEU A 7 -32.65 -5.65 3.17
C LEU A 7 -31.89 -4.34 3.34
N SER A 8 -32.11 -3.61 4.43
CA SER A 8 -31.41 -2.36 4.71
C SER A 8 -29.89 -2.60 4.86
N ARG A 9 -29.49 -3.68 5.52
CA ARG A 9 -28.08 -4.06 5.64
C ARG A 9 -27.43 -4.33 4.28
N ARG A 10 -28.12 -5.03 3.37
CA ARG A 10 -27.61 -5.28 2.00
C ARG A 10 -27.44 -4.00 1.19
N GLN A 11 -28.36 -3.05 1.34
CA GLN A 11 -28.25 -1.76 0.67
C GLN A 11 -27.05 -0.95 1.19
N ILE A 12 -26.86 -0.88 2.51
CA ILE A 12 -25.72 -0.16 3.10
C ILE A 12 -24.40 -0.74 2.59
N VAL A 13 -24.28 -2.07 2.52
CA VAL A 13 -23.12 -2.78 1.97
C VAL A 13 -22.83 -2.33 0.53
N ALA A 14 -23.84 -2.35 -0.33
CA ALA A 14 -23.71 -1.97 -1.73
C ALA A 14 -23.32 -0.49 -1.89
N TYR A 15 -23.95 0.41 -1.11
CA TYR A 15 -23.60 1.83 -1.13
C TYR A 15 -22.16 2.08 -0.67
N VAL A 16 -21.71 1.41 0.39
CA VAL A 16 -20.33 1.53 0.88
C VAL A 16 -19.32 1.05 -0.17
N GLU A 17 -19.62 -0.01 -0.89
CA GLU A 17 -18.75 -0.50 -1.96
C GLU A 17 -18.68 0.49 -3.13
N VAL A 18 -19.81 1.02 -3.57
CA VAL A 18 -19.86 2.03 -4.64
C VAL A 18 -19.11 3.30 -4.23
N VAL A 19 -19.28 3.77 -2.99
CA VAL A 19 -18.53 4.91 -2.45
C VAL A 19 -17.03 4.61 -2.40
N SER A 20 -16.64 3.40 -2.01
CA SER A 20 -15.23 2.98 -1.98
C SER A 20 -14.63 2.93 -3.37
N ALA A 21 -15.36 2.40 -4.35
CA ALA A 21 -14.96 2.37 -5.76
C ALA A 21 -14.80 3.78 -6.33
N ALA A 22 -15.75 4.67 -6.04
CA ALA A 22 -15.69 6.07 -6.46
C ALA A 22 -14.49 6.79 -5.82
N ALA A 23 -14.22 6.56 -4.53
CA ALA A 23 -13.06 7.11 -3.84
C ALA A 23 -11.74 6.58 -4.44
N LEU A 24 -11.69 5.32 -4.83
CA LEU A 24 -10.52 4.73 -5.50
C LEU A 24 -10.26 5.39 -6.86
N LEU A 25 -11.30 5.53 -7.68
CA LEU A 25 -11.21 6.19 -8.99
C LEU A 25 -10.81 7.66 -8.84
N PHE A 26 -11.34 8.35 -7.85
CA PHE A 26 -10.98 9.73 -7.55
C PHE A 26 -9.51 9.87 -7.15
N ASP A 27 -9.03 9.02 -6.23
CA ASP A 27 -7.61 9.00 -5.84
C ASP A 27 -6.73 8.66 -7.05
N PHE A 28 -7.16 7.74 -7.92
CA PHE A 28 -6.47 7.38 -9.15
C PHE A 28 -6.31 8.60 -10.08
N CYS A 29 -7.39 9.33 -10.37
CA CYS A 29 -7.35 10.52 -11.24
C CYS A 29 -6.37 11.58 -10.72
N ILE A 30 -6.33 11.81 -9.41
CA ILE A 30 -5.43 12.81 -8.80
C ILE A 30 -3.97 12.34 -8.85
N THR A 31 -3.73 11.05 -8.63
CA THR A 31 -2.37 10.50 -8.50
C THR A 31 -1.76 10.11 -9.85
N LEU A 32 -2.57 10.01 -10.91
CA LEU A 32 -2.14 9.67 -12.27
C LEU A 32 -1.09 10.63 -12.84
N GLY A 33 -1.28 11.95 -12.70
CA GLY A 33 -0.35 12.94 -13.26
C GLY A 33 1.06 12.80 -12.70
N SER A 34 1.15 12.59 -11.39
CA SER A 34 2.40 12.26 -10.71
C SER A 34 2.92 10.90 -11.16
N GLU A 35 2.06 9.88 -11.21
CA GLU A 35 2.45 8.52 -11.58
C GLU A 35 3.11 8.44 -12.94
N VAL A 36 2.50 9.01 -13.98
CA VAL A 36 3.02 8.99 -15.35
C VAL A 36 4.39 9.65 -15.39
N ARG A 37 4.54 10.82 -14.78
CA ARG A 37 5.82 11.54 -14.72
C ARG A 37 6.93 10.72 -14.05
N TRP A 38 6.59 9.94 -13.01
CA TRP A 38 7.58 9.20 -12.21
C TRP A 38 7.82 7.75 -12.66
N THR A 39 6.90 7.14 -13.41
CA THR A 39 7.01 5.74 -13.85
C THR A 39 7.54 5.60 -15.26
N TRP A 40 7.27 6.53 -16.18
CA TRP A 40 7.54 6.31 -17.61
C TRP A 40 9.04 6.32 -18.01
N GLY A 41 9.94 6.84 -17.17
CA GLY A 41 11.36 7.00 -17.53
C GLY A 41 12.37 6.07 -16.84
N ARG A 42 11.96 5.04 -16.08
CA ARG A 42 12.89 4.29 -15.19
C ARG A 42 12.86 2.78 -15.41
N LYS A 43 13.97 2.11 -15.07
CA LYS A 43 14.13 0.65 -15.17
C LYS A 43 13.02 -0.10 -14.42
N TRP A 44 12.51 -1.18 -15.01
CA TRP A 44 11.55 -2.08 -14.38
C TRP A 44 12.25 -2.87 -13.27
N GLY A 45 11.70 -2.84 -12.06
CA GLY A 45 12.22 -3.57 -10.91
C GLY A 45 11.08 -4.08 -10.04
N PHE A 46 11.40 -4.98 -9.09
CA PHE A 46 10.41 -5.68 -8.25
C PHE A 46 9.37 -4.74 -7.61
N VAL A 47 9.81 -3.64 -6.99
CA VAL A 47 8.92 -2.65 -6.34
C VAL A 47 7.95 -2.01 -7.33
N ARG A 48 8.35 -1.81 -8.59
CA ARG A 48 7.49 -1.23 -9.62
C ARG A 48 6.42 -2.22 -10.07
N ILE A 49 6.79 -3.49 -10.23
CA ILE A 49 5.85 -4.55 -10.61
C ILE A 49 4.80 -4.72 -9.51
N ALA A 50 5.23 -4.84 -8.25
CA ALA A 50 4.32 -4.91 -7.11
C ALA A 50 3.42 -3.68 -7.02
N PHE A 51 3.95 -2.48 -7.30
CA PHE A 51 3.17 -1.25 -7.36
C PHE A 51 2.07 -1.28 -8.42
N VAL A 52 2.40 -1.63 -9.66
CA VAL A 52 1.43 -1.75 -10.76
C VAL A 52 0.36 -2.78 -10.40
N ILE A 53 0.75 -3.98 -9.96
CA ILE A 53 -0.20 -5.02 -9.58
C ILE A 53 -1.11 -4.52 -8.45
N SER A 54 -0.55 -3.97 -7.37
CA SER A 54 -1.35 -3.48 -6.24
C SER A 54 -2.36 -2.38 -6.62
N ARG A 55 -2.09 -1.64 -7.70
CA ARG A 55 -2.88 -0.47 -8.09
C ARG A 55 -3.93 -0.77 -9.16
N TYR A 56 -3.58 -1.54 -10.19
CA TYR A 56 -4.48 -1.82 -11.31
C TYR A 56 -5.39 -3.02 -11.05
N VAL A 57 -4.95 -3.99 -10.24
CA VAL A 57 -5.74 -5.20 -9.93
C VAL A 57 -7.03 -4.88 -9.17
N PRO A 58 -7.07 -3.99 -8.16
CA PRO A 58 -8.32 -3.59 -7.51
C PRO A 58 -9.32 -2.92 -8.45
N ILE A 59 -8.85 -2.12 -9.42
CA ILE A 59 -9.71 -1.46 -10.42
C ILE A 59 -10.37 -2.52 -11.29
N ALA A 60 -9.59 -3.49 -11.78
CA ALA A 60 -10.12 -4.63 -12.53
C ALA A 60 -11.12 -5.44 -11.70
N ASN A 61 -10.88 -5.58 -10.39
CA ASN A 61 -11.78 -6.28 -9.50
C ASN A 61 -13.15 -5.58 -9.37
N VAL A 62 -13.15 -4.26 -9.20
CA VAL A 62 -14.39 -3.45 -9.12
C VAL A 62 -15.17 -3.54 -10.43
N ALA A 63 -14.49 -3.44 -11.59
CA ALA A 63 -15.13 -3.56 -12.89
C ALA A 63 -15.77 -4.95 -13.09
N MET A 64 -15.05 -6.02 -12.73
CA MET A 64 -15.55 -7.39 -12.78
C MET A 64 -16.76 -7.60 -11.86
N TYR A 65 -16.74 -6.99 -10.67
CA TYR A 65 -17.83 -7.07 -9.71
C TYR A 65 -19.10 -6.37 -10.22
N LEU A 66 -18.96 -5.18 -10.80
CA LEU A 66 -20.07 -4.45 -11.41
C LEU A 66 -20.70 -5.24 -12.56
N TYR A 67 -19.87 -5.79 -13.45
CA TYR A 67 -20.32 -6.64 -14.54
C TYR A 67 -21.13 -7.84 -14.04
N TYR A 68 -20.60 -8.56 -13.04
CA TYR A 68 -21.29 -9.71 -12.44
C TYR A 68 -22.63 -9.32 -11.80
N THR A 69 -22.68 -8.18 -11.11
CA THR A 69 -23.91 -7.71 -10.47
C THR A 69 -24.98 -7.43 -11.53
N ILE A 70 -24.62 -6.80 -12.65
CA ILE A 70 -25.56 -6.50 -13.74
C ILE A 70 -26.05 -7.78 -14.43
N GLU A 71 -25.15 -8.71 -14.74
CA GLU A 71 -25.48 -10.00 -15.36
C GLU A 71 -26.35 -10.87 -14.43
N SER A 72 -26.08 -10.85 -13.13
CA SER A 72 -26.87 -11.58 -12.13
C SER A 72 -28.34 -11.15 -12.09
N ILE A 73 -28.62 -9.88 -12.42
CA ILE A 73 -29.97 -9.31 -12.46
C ILE A 73 -30.66 -9.65 -13.79
N HIS A 74 -29.92 -9.67 -14.91
CA HIS A 74 -30.50 -9.80 -16.25
C HIS A 74 -30.65 -11.25 -16.75
N ARG A 75 -29.60 -12.08 -16.61
CA ARG A 75 -29.53 -13.39 -17.30
C ARG A 75 -29.32 -14.57 -16.36
N GLY A 76 -29.17 -14.31 -15.06
CA GLY A 76 -28.72 -15.31 -14.10
C GLY A 76 -27.21 -15.54 -14.22
N ILE A 77 -26.59 -16.10 -13.18
CA ILE A 77 -25.13 -16.18 -13.08
C ILE A 77 -24.58 -17.32 -13.96
N PRO A 78 -23.80 -17.04 -15.03
CA PRO A 78 -23.07 -18.08 -15.74
C PRO A 78 -21.89 -18.52 -14.87
N ASN A 79 -21.90 -19.77 -14.40
CA ASN A 79 -20.80 -20.41 -13.64
C ASN A 79 -20.31 -19.64 -12.39
N PRO A 80 -21.05 -19.69 -11.27
CA PRO A 80 -20.68 -18.99 -10.03
C PRO A 80 -19.32 -19.41 -9.46
N GLY A 81 -18.91 -20.67 -9.64
CA GLY A 81 -17.60 -21.16 -9.21
C GLY A 81 -16.43 -20.46 -9.90
N MET A 82 -16.56 -20.18 -11.21
CA MET A 82 -15.51 -19.47 -11.97
C MET A 82 -15.38 -18.03 -11.51
N PHE A 83 -16.50 -17.34 -11.24
CA PHE A 83 -16.48 -15.99 -10.70
C PHE A 83 -15.78 -15.94 -9.33
N ILE A 84 -16.11 -16.87 -8.43
CA ILE A 84 -15.48 -16.96 -7.10
C ILE A 84 -13.97 -17.20 -7.22
N ALA A 85 -13.54 -18.12 -8.09
CA ALA A 85 -12.12 -18.38 -8.34
C ALA A 85 -11.39 -17.13 -8.82
N VAL A 86 -11.89 -16.51 -9.91
CA VAL A 86 -11.21 -15.37 -10.55
C VAL A 86 -11.17 -14.16 -9.61
N ASN A 87 -12.30 -13.80 -8.99
CA ASN A 87 -12.37 -12.70 -8.03
C ASN A 87 -11.45 -12.96 -6.82
N GLY A 88 -11.40 -14.20 -6.32
CA GLY A 88 -10.52 -14.56 -5.21
C GLY A 88 -9.04 -14.49 -5.57
N ILE A 89 -8.66 -14.96 -6.78
CA ILE A 89 -7.27 -14.88 -7.28
C ILE A 89 -6.85 -13.42 -7.45
N ILE A 90 -7.69 -12.59 -8.08
CA ILE A 90 -7.43 -11.16 -8.30
C ILE A 90 -7.24 -10.44 -6.96
N ASN A 91 -8.15 -10.63 -6.00
CA ASN A 91 -8.03 -10.01 -4.67
C ASN A 91 -6.79 -10.46 -3.90
N THR A 92 -6.45 -11.75 -4.00
CA THR A 92 -5.26 -12.29 -3.31
C THR A 92 -3.99 -11.73 -3.94
N LEU A 93 -3.91 -11.65 -5.27
CA LEU A 93 -2.77 -11.08 -5.98
C LEU A 93 -2.57 -9.59 -5.65
N GLY A 94 -3.65 -8.81 -5.65
CA GLY A 94 -3.60 -7.40 -5.26
C GLY A 94 -3.15 -7.20 -3.81
N SER A 95 -3.64 -8.04 -2.89
CA SER A 95 -3.26 -8.01 -1.47
C SER A 95 -1.79 -8.38 -1.27
N ALA A 96 -1.31 -9.47 -1.90
CA ALA A 96 0.09 -9.88 -1.81
C ALA A 96 1.05 -8.81 -2.37
N ALA A 97 0.65 -8.14 -3.45
CA ALA A 97 1.43 -7.04 -4.02
C ALA A 97 1.48 -5.82 -3.07
N ALA A 98 0.37 -5.48 -2.41
CA ALA A 98 0.33 -4.42 -1.41
C ALA A 98 1.21 -4.75 -0.19
N ASP A 99 1.18 -6.00 0.29
CA ASP A 99 2.02 -6.47 1.39
C ASP A 99 3.50 -6.43 1.02
N ALA A 100 3.86 -6.86 -0.19
CA ALA A 100 5.22 -6.78 -0.71
C ALA A 100 5.74 -5.32 -0.72
N LEU A 101 4.89 -4.33 -1.04
CA LEU A 101 5.26 -2.92 -1.00
C LEU A 101 5.47 -2.42 0.43
N LEU A 102 4.62 -2.82 1.39
CA LEU A 102 4.78 -2.47 2.80
C LEU A 102 6.08 -3.06 3.38
N ILE A 103 6.38 -4.32 3.05
CA ILE A 103 7.62 -5.01 3.43
C ILE A 103 8.83 -4.31 2.81
N ALA A 104 8.79 -4.02 1.50
CA ALA A 104 9.87 -3.34 0.80
C ALA A 104 10.19 -1.96 1.40
N ARG A 105 9.19 -1.26 1.92
CA ARG A 105 9.40 0.00 2.64
C ARG A 105 10.01 -0.19 4.00
N THR A 106 9.49 -1.13 4.76
CA THR A 106 10.00 -1.44 6.10
C THR A 106 11.47 -1.88 6.02
N TYR A 107 11.87 -2.53 4.93
CA TYR A 107 13.27 -2.88 4.64
C TYR A 107 14.21 -1.67 4.69
N VAL A 108 13.83 -0.55 4.07
CA VAL A 108 14.68 0.66 4.02
C VAL A 108 14.96 1.20 5.42
N PHE A 109 13.97 1.12 6.32
CA PHE A 109 14.11 1.59 7.71
C PHE A 109 14.78 0.58 8.64
N CYS A 110 14.87 -0.70 8.25
CA CYS A 110 15.48 -1.76 9.04
C CYS A 110 16.97 -1.92 8.68
N ARG A 111 17.81 -1.03 9.21
CA ARG A 111 19.26 -1.01 8.95
C ARG A 111 20.09 -2.18 9.53
N GLY A 112 19.49 -3.13 10.27
CA GLY A 112 20.26 -4.20 10.94
C GLY A 112 19.54 -5.54 11.15
N GLU A 113 18.25 -5.53 11.48
CA GLU A 113 17.51 -6.76 11.84
C GLU A 113 16.74 -7.36 10.65
N LYS A 114 17.46 -7.71 9.57
CA LYS A 114 16.85 -8.31 8.37
C LYS A 114 16.10 -9.61 8.66
N ARG A 115 16.46 -10.31 9.75
CA ARG A 115 15.80 -11.55 10.22
C ARG A 115 14.30 -11.36 10.48
N ILE A 116 13.91 -10.28 11.14
CA ILE A 116 12.50 -10.00 11.45
C ILE A 116 11.71 -9.78 10.17
N LEU A 117 12.28 -9.04 9.21
CA LEU A 117 11.60 -8.79 7.94
C LEU A 117 11.45 -10.06 7.09
N ILE A 118 12.47 -10.91 7.06
CA ILE A 118 12.40 -12.21 6.38
C ILE A 118 11.32 -13.08 7.03
N ALA A 119 11.27 -13.14 8.36
CA ALA A 119 10.23 -13.89 9.08
C ALA A 119 8.81 -13.38 8.75
N ILE A 120 8.60 -12.06 8.76
CA ILE A 120 7.32 -11.43 8.39
C ILE A 120 6.95 -11.72 6.93
N SER A 121 7.93 -11.67 6.02
CA SER A 121 7.69 -11.96 4.60
C SER A 121 7.32 -13.42 4.37
N VAL A 122 8.01 -14.36 5.03
CA VAL A 122 7.70 -15.79 4.93
C VAL A 122 6.30 -16.06 5.48
N PHE A 123 5.96 -15.47 6.64
CA PHE A 123 4.64 -15.61 7.25
C PHE A 123 3.52 -15.00 6.38
N GLY A 124 3.75 -13.85 5.75
CA GLY A 124 2.78 -13.27 4.81
C GLY A 124 2.58 -14.13 3.56
N MET A 125 3.66 -14.71 3.03
CA MET A 125 3.59 -15.62 1.89
C MET A 125 2.83 -16.91 2.20
N THR A 126 3.04 -17.51 3.37
CA THR A 126 2.30 -18.72 3.77
C THR A 126 0.81 -18.45 3.92
N ILE A 127 0.42 -17.30 4.51
CA ILE A 127 -0.99 -16.89 4.59
C ILE A 127 -1.58 -16.70 3.20
N SER A 128 -0.86 -16.04 2.29
CA SER A 128 -1.34 -15.78 0.92
C SER A 128 -1.55 -17.07 0.13
N VAL A 129 -0.63 -18.04 0.26
CA VAL A 129 -0.76 -19.36 -0.37
C VAL A 129 -1.94 -20.14 0.22
N ALA A 130 -2.09 -20.14 1.55
CA ALA A 130 -3.22 -20.80 2.21
C ALA A 130 -4.57 -20.21 1.77
N MET A 131 -4.64 -18.89 1.55
CA MET A 131 -5.85 -18.25 1.03
C MET A 131 -6.17 -18.69 -0.40
N LEU A 132 -5.16 -18.72 -1.28
CA LEU A 132 -5.33 -19.16 -2.67
C LEU A 132 -5.81 -20.61 -2.76
N THR A 133 -5.20 -21.53 -2.01
CA THR A 133 -5.59 -22.96 -2.06
C THR A 133 -7.04 -23.13 -1.65
N ILE A 134 -7.47 -22.41 -0.63
CA ILE A 134 -8.82 -22.51 -0.11
C ILE A 134 -9.85 -21.90 -1.08
N ILE A 135 -9.53 -20.77 -1.70
CA ILE A 135 -10.37 -20.17 -2.74
C ILE A 135 -10.57 -21.16 -3.89
N CYS A 136 -9.51 -21.82 -4.37
CA CYS A 136 -9.59 -22.81 -5.43
C CYS A 136 -10.46 -24.02 -5.05
N ILE A 137 -10.33 -24.51 -3.81
CA ILE A 137 -11.15 -25.63 -3.30
C ILE A 137 -12.63 -25.23 -3.18
N VAL A 138 -12.93 -24.01 -2.75
CA VAL A 138 -14.31 -23.51 -2.66
C VAL A 138 -14.90 -23.34 -4.06
N ALA A 139 -14.13 -22.78 -4.99
CA ALA A 139 -14.56 -22.61 -6.37
C ALA A 139 -14.88 -23.94 -7.06
N SER A 140 -14.07 -24.98 -6.83
CA SER A 140 -14.28 -26.30 -7.43
C SER A 140 -15.51 -27.05 -6.88
N LYS A 141 -15.98 -26.69 -5.69
CA LYS A 141 -17.16 -27.30 -5.04
C LYS A 141 -18.45 -26.51 -5.20
N SER A 142 -18.38 -25.31 -5.79
CA SER A 142 -19.53 -24.39 -5.86
C SER A 142 -20.46 -24.73 -7.04
N THR A 143 -21.43 -25.61 -6.81
CA THR A 143 -22.50 -25.93 -7.77
C THR A 143 -23.79 -25.13 -7.55
N ASN A 144 -23.95 -24.44 -6.40
CA ASN A 144 -25.18 -23.71 -6.06
C ASN A 144 -24.89 -22.33 -5.43
N PRO A 145 -25.32 -21.22 -6.06
CA PRO A 145 -25.06 -19.86 -5.56
C PRO A 145 -26.00 -19.40 -4.41
N LYS A 146 -26.99 -20.22 -4.01
CA LYS A 146 -28.07 -19.80 -3.09
C LYS A 146 -27.86 -20.14 -1.61
N CYS A 147 -26.98 -21.09 -1.29
CA CYS A 147 -26.67 -21.44 0.10
C CYS A 147 -25.22 -21.08 0.38
N GLY A 148 -25.01 -20.13 1.31
CA GLY A 148 -23.70 -19.64 1.68
C GLY A 148 -22.80 -20.74 2.25
N VAL A 149 -22.04 -21.40 1.39
CA VAL A 149 -20.91 -22.27 1.74
C VAL A 149 -19.70 -21.41 2.11
N TRP A 150 -19.90 -20.46 3.03
CA TRP A 150 -18.82 -19.74 3.70
C TRP A 150 -18.86 -20.15 5.18
N GLN A 151 -18.70 -21.46 5.40
CA GLN A 151 -18.56 -22.05 6.74
C GLN A 151 -17.30 -21.48 7.43
N GLY A 152 -17.38 -21.32 8.75
CA GLY A 152 -16.52 -20.46 9.58
C GLY A 152 -15.00 -20.64 9.48
N GLN A 153 -14.49 -21.70 8.85
CA GLN A 153 -13.06 -21.92 8.62
C GLN A 153 -12.44 -20.84 7.71
N GLN A 154 -13.18 -20.33 6.73
CA GLN A 154 -12.73 -19.24 5.85
C GLN A 154 -12.44 -17.97 6.65
N GLY A 155 -13.36 -17.61 7.55
CA GLY A 155 -13.28 -16.38 8.33
C GLY A 155 -12.03 -16.29 9.21
N ILE A 156 -11.49 -17.43 9.66
CA ILE A 156 -10.30 -17.47 10.51
C ILE A 156 -9.06 -17.00 9.72
N ILE A 157 -8.90 -17.46 8.49
CA ILE A 157 -7.70 -17.15 7.68
C ILE A 157 -7.78 -15.71 7.14
N TYR A 158 -8.96 -15.26 6.73
CA TYR A 158 -9.19 -13.84 6.44
C TYR A 158 -8.91 -12.95 7.67
N GLY A 159 -9.36 -13.38 8.85
CA GLY A 159 -9.08 -12.68 10.12
C GLY A 159 -7.58 -12.61 10.42
N LEU A 160 -6.87 -13.73 10.27
CA LEU A 160 -5.42 -13.81 10.46
C LEU A 160 -4.66 -12.93 9.47
N HIS A 161 -5.05 -12.93 8.19
CA HIS A 161 -4.48 -12.05 7.18
C HIS A 161 -4.67 -10.58 7.54
N THR A 162 -5.86 -10.21 8.01
CA THR A 162 -6.15 -8.82 8.41
C THR A 162 -5.34 -8.40 9.64
N ILE A 163 -5.17 -9.29 10.62
CA ILE A 163 -4.32 -9.04 11.80
C ILE A 163 -2.85 -8.88 11.38
N PHE A 164 -2.34 -9.79 10.55
CA PHE A 164 -0.98 -9.71 10.00
C PHE A 164 -0.72 -8.35 9.35
N GLN A 165 -1.67 -7.89 8.55
CA GLN A 165 -1.59 -6.62 7.87
C GLN A 165 -1.62 -5.42 8.81
N PHE A 166 -2.46 -5.46 9.85
CA PHE A 166 -2.47 -4.45 10.89
C PHE A 166 -1.13 -4.37 11.62
N VAL A 167 -0.53 -5.51 11.94
CA VAL A 167 0.82 -5.59 12.54
C VAL A 167 1.86 -4.98 11.60
N LEU A 168 1.83 -5.30 10.31
CA LEU A 168 2.70 -4.72 9.29
C LEU A 168 2.59 -3.19 9.21
N MET A 169 1.36 -2.66 9.15
CA MET A 169 1.13 -1.21 9.11
C MET A 169 1.63 -0.53 10.38
N SER A 170 1.33 -1.10 11.55
CA SER A 170 1.77 -0.60 12.84
C SER A 170 3.29 -0.61 12.98
N LEU A 171 3.95 -1.70 12.55
CA LEU A 171 5.41 -1.80 12.54
C LEU A 171 6.04 -0.77 11.60
N THR A 172 5.46 -0.57 10.41
CA THR A 172 5.91 0.44 9.45
C THR A 172 5.84 1.83 10.06
N LEU A 173 4.71 2.16 10.71
CA LEU A 173 4.50 3.43 11.39
C LEU A 173 5.49 3.62 12.55
N TYR A 174 5.68 2.59 13.38
CA TYR A 174 6.60 2.62 14.51
C TYR A 174 8.06 2.81 14.08
N LYS A 175 8.54 2.02 13.10
CA LYS A 175 9.91 2.15 12.59
C LYS A 175 10.13 3.52 11.94
N ARG A 176 9.13 4.01 11.22
CA ARG A 176 9.14 5.36 10.64
C ARG A 176 9.24 6.44 11.72
N TYR A 177 8.45 6.32 12.79
CA TYR A 177 8.49 7.23 13.95
C TYR A 177 9.83 7.22 14.67
N LYS A 178 10.39 6.03 14.90
CA LYS A 178 11.70 5.88 15.53
C LYS A 178 12.83 6.46 14.67
N TYR A 179 12.75 6.30 13.35
CA TYR A 179 13.73 6.90 12.43
C TYR A 179 13.67 8.43 12.48
N TYR A 180 12.47 9.01 12.44
CA TYR A 180 12.28 10.46 12.56
C TYR A 180 12.84 11.05 13.85
N ARG A 181 12.56 10.42 15.00
CA ARG A 181 13.08 10.89 16.29
C ARG A 181 14.61 10.93 16.34
N ARG A 182 15.29 10.18 15.48
CA ARG A 182 16.75 10.08 15.44
C ARG A 182 17.40 11.10 14.49
N GLU A 183 16.69 11.58 13.47
CA GLU A 183 17.21 12.54 12.49
C GLU A 183 16.44 13.87 12.58
N ASN A 184 17.00 14.83 13.34
CA ASN A 184 16.42 16.15 13.62
C ASN A 184 16.64 17.15 12.45
N GLY A 185 16.02 16.91 11.29
CA GLY A 185 16.04 17.83 10.15
C GLY A 185 14.72 18.60 9.97
N LEU A 186 14.77 19.93 9.84
CA LEU A 186 13.57 20.80 9.71
C LEU A 186 12.77 20.54 8.42
N LEU A 187 13.47 20.21 7.31
CA LEU A 187 12.86 19.75 6.06
C LEU A 187 12.28 18.34 6.15
N VAL A 188 12.98 17.45 6.88
CA VAL A 188 12.50 16.09 7.14
C VAL A 188 11.21 16.15 7.96
N ALA A 189 11.14 17.01 8.98
CA ALA A 189 9.96 17.17 9.82
C ALA A 189 8.69 17.58 9.07
N THR A 190 8.79 18.46 8.08
CA THR A 190 7.61 18.97 7.35
C THR A 190 7.02 17.91 6.41
N ILE A 191 7.85 17.28 5.58
CA ILE A 191 7.42 16.18 4.69
C ILE A 191 6.96 14.97 5.51
N TYR A 192 7.54 14.79 6.69
CA TYR A 192 7.22 13.70 7.60
C TYR A 192 5.88 13.92 8.33
N ARG A 193 5.55 15.14 8.75
CA ARG A 193 4.30 15.47 9.44
C ARG A 193 3.09 15.10 8.59
N ASP A 194 3.08 15.54 7.35
CA ASP A 194 1.95 15.29 6.43
C ASP A 194 1.86 13.81 6.06
N GLY A 195 3.02 13.18 5.85
CA GLY A 195 3.09 11.76 5.53
C GLY A 195 2.75 10.82 6.70
N VAL A 196 2.88 11.24 7.95
CA VAL A 196 2.50 10.44 9.14
C VAL A 196 1.06 10.66 9.55
N PHE A 197 0.57 11.89 9.48
CA PHE A 197 -0.84 12.19 9.74
C PHE A 197 -1.75 11.38 8.81
N TYR A 198 -1.42 11.35 7.51
CA TYR A 198 -2.15 10.55 6.53
C TYR A 198 -2.11 9.05 6.85
N MET A 199 -0.96 8.54 7.27
CA MET A 199 -0.79 7.13 7.65
C MET A 199 -1.61 6.78 8.90
N LEU A 200 -1.66 7.67 9.87
CA LEU A 200 -2.46 7.51 11.07
C LEU A 200 -3.95 7.46 10.71
N CYS A 201 -4.46 8.41 9.92
CA CYS A 201 -5.85 8.42 9.47
C CYS A 201 -6.23 7.13 8.73
N MET A 202 -5.37 6.66 7.82
CA MET A 202 -5.60 5.42 7.08
C MET A 202 -5.51 4.16 7.96
N THR A 203 -4.69 4.18 9.00
CA THR A 203 -4.60 3.09 9.98
C THR A 203 -5.87 3.04 10.84
N LEU A 204 -6.38 4.20 11.28
CA LEU A 204 -7.65 4.30 12.00
C LEU A 204 -8.82 3.79 11.15
N LEU A 205 -8.91 4.19 9.88
CA LEU A 205 -9.91 3.67 8.94
C LEU A 205 -9.83 2.14 8.80
N SER A 206 -8.62 1.60 8.75
CA SER A 206 -8.41 0.14 8.69
C SER A 206 -8.87 -0.57 9.96
N VAL A 207 -8.60 0.02 11.14
CA VAL A 207 -9.06 -0.49 12.44
C VAL A 207 -10.59 -0.45 12.53
N THR A 208 -11.22 0.65 12.12
CA THR A 208 -12.68 0.76 12.07
C THR A 208 -13.28 -0.32 11.18
N ASN A 209 -12.69 -0.56 10.00
CA ASN A 209 -13.13 -1.64 9.11
C ASN A 209 -12.97 -3.03 9.75
N TRP A 210 -11.87 -3.27 10.47
CA TRP A 210 -11.66 -4.55 11.18
C TRP A 210 -12.64 -4.74 12.34
N ILE A 211 -12.92 -3.69 13.12
CA ILE A 211 -13.91 -3.75 14.20
C ILE A 211 -15.31 -4.01 13.63
N ALA A 212 -15.67 -3.32 12.53
CA ALA A 212 -16.95 -3.53 11.84
C ALA A 212 -17.12 -4.97 11.32
N MET A 213 -16.04 -5.62 10.87
CA MET A 213 -16.03 -7.04 10.49
C MET A 213 -16.43 -7.96 11.64
N HIS A 214 -15.97 -7.68 12.86
CA HIS A 214 -16.18 -8.54 14.04
C HIS A 214 -17.51 -8.30 14.73
N ILE A 215 -18.02 -7.07 14.70
CA ILE A 215 -19.32 -6.72 15.32
C ILE A 215 -20.50 -7.26 14.48
N HIS A 216 -20.38 -7.30 13.15
CA HIS A 216 -21.46 -7.77 12.27
C HIS A 216 -21.41 -9.29 12.05
N LEU A 217 -22.12 -10.03 12.92
CA LEU A 217 -22.21 -11.50 12.98
C LEU A 217 -22.64 -12.24 11.68
N LEU A 218 -23.08 -11.57 10.61
CA LEU A 218 -23.59 -12.24 9.40
C LEU A 218 -22.53 -12.46 8.32
N SER A 219 -22.37 -13.72 7.89
CA SER A 219 -21.39 -14.23 6.93
C SER A 219 -21.37 -13.52 5.57
N PHE A 220 -22.50 -12.95 5.12
CA PHE A 220 -22.60 -12.22 3.84
C PHE A 220 -21.96 -10.82 3.89
N ALA A 221 -22.08 -10.13 5.03
CA ALA A 221 -21.48 -8.81 5.25
C ALA A 221 -19.95 -8.89 5.40
N ARG A 222 -19.42 -10.02 5.88
CA ARG A 222 -17.99 -10.23 6.14
C ARG A 222 -17.11 -10.23 4.89
N HIS A 223 -17.57 -10.80 3.80
CA HIS A 223 -16.79 -10.78 2.54
C HIS A 223 -16.81 -9.39 1.90
N PHE A 224 -17.92 -8.68 2.08
CA PHE A 224 -18.27 -7.49 1.33
C PHE A 224 -17.81 -6.18 1.98
N TYR A 225 -18.05 -6.03 3.29
CA TYR A 225 -17.50 -4.90 4.06
C TYR A 225 -15.96 -4.99 4.19
N GLY A 226 -15.37 -6.17 3.98
CA GLY A 226 -13.96 -6.46 4.25
C GLY A 226 -13.10 -6.27 3.02
N ALA A 227 -13.55 -6.75 1.86
CA ALA A 227 -12.74 -6.74 0.65
C ALA A 227 -12.66 -5.35 -0.02
N GLY A 228 -13.77 -4.60 -0.13
CA GLY A 228 -13.79 -3.34 -0.88
C GLY A 228 -12.95 -2.23 -0.22
N PRO A 229 -13.44 -1.60 0.86
CA PRO A 229 -12.82 -0.42 1.46
C PRO A 229 -11.40 -0.69 1.98
N GLN A 230 -11.14 -1.87 2.57
CA GLN A 230 -9.79 -2.20 3.01
C GLN A 230 -8.82 -2.33 1.82
N THR A 231 -9.22 -2.93 0.70
CA THR A 231 -8.34 -3.03 -0.48
C THR A 231 -8.05 -1.65 -1.09
N VAL A 232 -9.03 -0.74 -1.09
CA VAL A 232 -8.82 0.65 -1.51
C VAL A 232 -7.80 1.33 -0.60
N VAL A 233 -8.04 1.30 0.71
CA VAL A 233 -7.14 1.93 1.70
C VAL A 233 -5.72 1.40 1.56
N ARG A 234 -5.56 0.08 1.40
CA ARG A 234 -4.25 -0.57 1.23
C ARG A 234 -3.53 -0.12 -0.03
N SER A 235 -4.25 -0.01 -1.14
CA SER A 235 -3.68 0.39 -2.44
C SER A 235 -3.32 1.87 -2.49
N VAL A 236 -4.18 2.72 -1.92
CA VAL A 236 -3.95 4.17 -1.80
C VAL A 236 -2.77 4.45 -0.86
N LEU A 237 -2.74 3.79 0.28
CA LEU A 237 -1.64 3.88 1.25
C LEU A 237 -0.34 3.38 0.62
N ALA A 238 -0.39 2.24 -0.08
CA ALA A 238 0.74 1.74 -0.84
C ALA A 238 1.24 2.78 -1.86
N SER A 239 0.37 3.50 -2.55
CA SER A 239 0.78 4.47 -3.57
C SER A 239 1.36 5.75 -2.98
N ARG A 240 0.65 6.38 -2.05
CA ARG A 240 1.03 7.69 -1.50
C ARG A 240 2.34 7.65 -0.71
N ILE A 241 2.59 6.59 0.05
CA ILE A 241 3.89 6.47 0.73
C ILE A 241 5.02 6.27 -0.30
N LEU A 242 4.76 5.65 -1.47
CA LEU A 242 5.81 5.46 -2.50
C LEU A 242 6.27 6.82 -3.00
N PHE A 243 5.30 7.68 -3.31
CA PHE A 243 5.56 9.02 -3.80
C PHE A 243 6.25 9.86 -2.73
N ASN A 244 5.77 9.82 -1.48
CA ASN A 244 6.39 10.56 -0.38
C ASN A 244 7.85 10.12 -0.13
N LEU A 245 8.14 8.82 -0.20
CA LEU A 245 9.51 8.31 -0.07
C LEU A 245 10.40 8.74 -1.23
N ARG A 246 9.88 8.73 -2.46
CA ARG A 246 10.66 9.12 -3.64
C ARG A 246 10.92 10.62 -3.68
N ALA A 247 9.93 11.44 -3.35
CA ALA A 247 10.08 12.89 -3.22
C ALA A 247 11.11 13.24 -2.13
N ALA A 248 11.09 12.52 -1.01
CA ALA A 248 12.10 12.68 0.04
C ALA A 248 13.51 12.30 -0.47
N ASN A 249 13.65 11.18 -1.17
CA ASN A 249 14.95 10.74 -1.67
C ASN A 249 15.53 11.70 -2.73
N GLU A 250 14.69 12.23 -3.63
CA GLU A 250 15.11 13.23 -4.62
C GLU A 250 15.53 14.55 -3.95
N SER A 251 14.79 15.01 -2.94
CA SER A 251 15.20 16.19 -2.17
C SER A 251 16.53 15.99 -1.45
N GLN A 252 16.79 14.79 -0.93
CA GLN A 252 18.07 14.44 -0.32
C GLN A 252 19.20 14.37 -1.34
N ASP A 253 18.97 13.83 -2.53
CA ASP A 253 19.96 13.79 -3.60
C ASP A 253 20.32 15.22 -4.05
N VAL A 254 19.33 16.10 -4.25
CA VAL A 254 19.57 17.52 -4.57
C VAL A 254 20.35 18.24 -3.47
N ILE A 255 20.03 17.99 -2.19
CA ILE A 255 20.76 18.58 -1.06
C ILE A 255 22.20 18.07 -1.01
N LYS A 256 22.45 16.77 -1.21
CA LYS A 256 23.80 16.20 -1.27
C LYS A 256 24.58 16.79 -2.42
N THR A 257 23.99 16.89 -3.61
CA THR A 257 24.64 17.53 -4.77
C THR A 257 24.97 18.99 -4.48
N ARG A 258 24.07 19.75 -3.83
CA ARG A 258 24.35 21.13 -3.42
C ARG A 258 25.43 21.22 -2.35
N GLN A 259 25.45 20.35 -1.34
CA GLN A 259 26.51 20.32 -0.33
C GLN A 259 27.86 19.96 -0.93
N VAL A 260 27.90 18.99 -1.84
CA VAL A 260 29.12 18.61 -2.57
C VAL A 260 29.59 19.77 -3.46
N ALA A 261 28.68 20.45 -4.16
CA ALA A 261 29.00 21.64 -4.95
C ALA A 261 29.52 22.80 -4.07
N SER A 262 28.88 23.10 -2.95
CA SER A 262 29.35 24.12 -2.01
C SER A 262 30.70 23.77 -1.37
N GLY A 263 30.94 22.48 -1.06
CA GLY A 263 32.23 21.99 -0.57
C GLY A 263 33.34 22.14 -1.62
N MET A 264 33.04 21.86 -2.88
CA MET A 264 33.97 22.09 -4.00
C MET A 264 34.25 23.58 -4.20
N ILE A 265 33.24 24.46 -4.11
CA ILE A 265 33.42 25.92 -4.21
C ILE A 265 34.26 26.47 -3.05
N PHE A 266 34.07 25.95 -1.83
CA PHE A 266 34.85 26.35 -0.67
C PHE A 266 36.31 25.87 -0.75
N ALA A 267 36.54 24.62 -1.19
CA ALA A 267 37.88 24.11 -1.46
C ALA A 267 38.59 24.91 -2.55
N GLN A 268 37.88 25.27 -3.62
CA GLN A 268 38.42 26.10 -4.70
C GLN A 268 38.79 27.51 -4.21
N ARG A 269 37.98 28.13 -3.34
CA ARG A 269 38.31 29.43 -2.71
C ARG A 269 39.54 29.36 -1.80
N ILE A 270 39.69 28.29 -1.02
CA ILE A 270 40.88 28.09 -0.17
C ILE A 270 42.12 27.91 -1.05
N GLN A 271 42.02 27.14 -2.13
CA GLN A 271 43.15 26.89 -3.02
C GLN A 271 43.56 28.14 -3.80
N THR A 272 42.61 28.99 -4.19
CA THR A 272 42.92 30.32 -4.76
C THR A 272 43.53 31.26 -3.73
N ALA A 273 43.06 31.27 -2.47
CA ALA A 273 43.64 32.10 -1.41
C ALA A 273 45.08 31.67 -1.07
N SER A 274 45.30 30.36 -0.90
CA SER A 274 46.63 29.79 -0.66
C SER A 274 47.61 30.04 -1.81
N CYS A 275 47.13 30.16 -3.05
CA CYS A 275 47.98 30.45 -4.20
C CYS A 275 48.33 31.96 -4.30
N VAL A 276 47.44 32.84 -3.84
CA VAL A 276 47.70 34.30 -3.72
C VAL A 276 48.72 34.57 -2.63
N ASP A 277 48.57 33.94 -1.45
CA ASP A 277 49.54 34.08 -0.35
C ASP A 277 50.95 33.56 -0.74
N HIS A 278 51.01 32.50 -1.55
CA HIS A 278 52.26 31.95 -2.07
C HIS A 278 52.88 32.81 -3.18
N LEU A 279 52.14 33.74 -3.80
CA LEU A 279 52.68 34.68 -4.79
C LEU A 279 53.19 35.97 -4.10
N GLU A 280 52.50 36.46 -3.08
CA GLU A 280 52.97 37.61 -2.28
C GLU A 280 54.23 37.30 -1.46
N LEU A 281 54.47 36.04 -1.10
CA LEU A 281 55.69 35.60 -0.42
C LEU A 281 56.92 35.56 -1.34
N TRP A 282 56.74 35.49 -2.67
CA TRP A 282 57.85 35.50 -3.63
C TRP A 282 58.14 36.92 -4.13
N ASP A 283 57.12 37.78 -4.27
CA ASP A 283 57.32 39.20 -4.62
C ASP A 283 58.04 40.01 -3.52
N ASN A 284 57.95 39.59 -2.25
CA ASN A 284 58.63 40.25 -1.13
C ASN A 284 60.05 39.72 -0.84
N ALA A 285 60.52 38.71 -1.58
CA ALA A 285 61.85 38.11 -1.38
C ALA A 285 62.94 38.66 -2.34
N ASP A 286 62.55 39.48 -3.32
CA ASP A 286 63.43 40.05 -4.35
C ASP A 286 63.75 41.56 -4.13
N LEU A 287 63.68 42.05 -2.88
CA LEU A 287 64.09 43.41 -2.47
C LEU A 287 65.12 43.35 -1.33
#